data_AF-A0A1W6L8Y0-F1
#
_entry.id   AF-A0A1W6L8Y0-F1
#
_cell.length_a   1.000
_cell.length_b   1.000
_cell.length_c   1.000
_cell.angle_alpha   90.00
_cell.angle_beta   90.00
_cell.angle_gamma   90.00
#
_symmetry.space_group_name_H-M   'P 1'
#
loop_
_entity.id
_entity.type
_entity.pdbx_description
1 polymer ?
#
loop_
_entity_poly.entity_id
_entity_poly.type
_entity_poly.pdbx_seq_one_letter_code
_entity_poly.pdbx_strand_id
1 'polypeptide(L)'
;MVKAVVVKSAGGGAGKSMSCEAICAQFDPPIKFGSHAELVGSLDGFQAEHIVPTSAFHKSGRGGKKVKGCEGYSTSGATTWMVRDGQKAGQEHKRLTDPMRQFSQMKDLAGEEAPLKDWLKEYEKGAKDALKKAKPQRKIKDKKLDRNSLIDAAAKCIRSAAAESFDKMDPKVSQDTMLRNPWKATKEQKAEAAAAAQQVGKKRKR
;
A
#
# COMPACT_ATOMS: atom_id res chain seq x y z
N MET A 1 -9.58 15.91 7.99
CA MET A 1 -10.28 14.82 7.28
C MET A 1 -10.24 15.05 5.79
N VAL A 2 -9.80 14.08 5.00
CA VAL A 2 -9.74 14.15 3.53
C VAL A 2 -11.16 13.97 2.96
N LYS A 3 -11.59 14.90 2.09
CA LYS A 3 -12.80 14.77 1.28
C LYS A 3 -12.40 14.45 -0.15
N ALA A 4 -13.07 13.47 -0.77
CA ALA A 4 -12.85 13.12 -2.17
C ALA A 4 -14.15 13.21 -2.96
N VAL A 5 -14.03 13.63 -4.22
CA VAL A 5 -15.15 13.74 -5.15
C VAL A 5 -15.35 12.39 -5.83
N VAL A 6 -16.55 11.82 -5.69
CA VAL A 6 -16.95 10.55 -6.33
C VAL A 6 -17.99 10.84 -7.42
N VAL A 7 -17.75 10.35 -8.63
CA VAL A 7 -18.62 10.60 -9.79
C VAL A 7 -19.83 9.66 -9.77
N LYS A 8 -20.96 10.09 -10.36
CA LYS A 8 -22.13 9.22 -10.58
C LYS A 8 -21.89 8.26 -11.76
N SER A 9 -22.46 7.05 -11.69
CA SER A 9 -22.22 5.96 -12.66
C SER A 9 -22.65 6.24 -14.11
N ALA A 10 -23.41 7.32 -14.37
CA ALA A 10 -23.85 7.73 -15.71
C ALA A 10 -23.00 8.84 -16.36
N GLY A 11 -21.83 9.19 -15.81
CA GLY A 11 -20.83 10.08 -16.44
C GLY A 11 -21.20 11.57 -16.59
N GLY A 12 -22.49 11.94 -16.50
CA GLY A 12 -22.98 13.30 -16.81
C GLY A 12 -23.37 14.17 -15.62
N GLY A 13 -22.91 13.88 -14.39
CA GLY A 13 -23.30 14.66 -13.20
C GLY A 13 -22.10 15.17 -12.39
N ALA A 14 -22.25 16.34 -11.78
CA ALA A 14 -21.30 16.85 -10.80
C ALA A 14 -21.01 15.78 -9.73
N GLY A 15 -19.72 15.51 -9.48
CA GLY A 15 -19.32 14.52 -8.51
C GLY A 15 -19.79 14.89 -7.09
N LYS A 16 -20.14 13.88 -6.30
CA LYS A 16 -20.53 14.06 -4.90
C LYS A 16 -19.26 14.12 -4.05
N SER A 17 -19.07 15.20 -3.30
CA SER A 17 -18.03 15.25 -2.27
C SER A 17 -18.40 14.33 -1.11
N MET A 18 -17.52 13.40 -0.76
CA MET A 18 -17.72 12.41 0.30
C MET A 18 -16.50 12.39 1.24
N SER A 19 -16.72 12.14 2.53
CA SER A 19 -15.62 11.90 3.48
C SER A 19 -15.02 10.50 3.28
N CYS A 20 -13.80 10.28 3.77
CA CYS A 20 -13.17 8.97 3.71
C CYS A 20 -13.97 7.88 4.41
N GLU A 21 -14.62 8.19 5.53
CA GLU A 21 -15.51 7.27 6.25
C GLU A 21 -16.71 6.89 5.36
N ALA A 22 -17.34 7.88 4.71
CA ALA A 22 -18.47 7.65 3.83
C ALA A 22 -18.10 6.82 2.59
N ILE A 23 -16.90 7.05 2.04
CA ILE A 23 -16.33 6.27 0.92
C ILE A 23 -16.07 4.83 1.33
N CYS A 24 -15.37 4.62 2.44
CA CYS A 24 -15.00 3.30 2.95
C CYS A 24 -16.24 2.46 3.33
N ALA A 25 -17.30 3.12 3.81
CA ALA A 25 -18.58 2.49 4.15
C ALA A 25 -19.38 1.96 2.93
N GLN A 26 -19.07 2.41 1.71
CA GLN A 26 -19.73 1.95 0.48
C GLN A 26 -19.31 0.53 0.07
N PHE A 27 -18.16 0.04 0.54
CA PHE A 27 -17.69 -1.30 0.24
C PHE A 27 -18.38 -2.33 1.15
N ASP A 28 -18.52 -3.54 0.65
CA ASP A 28 -19.04 -4.68 1.41
C ASP A 28 -18.06 -5.89 1.36
N PRO A 29 -17.45 -6.25 2.52
CA PRO A 29 -17.54 -5.53 3.79
C PRO A 29 -16.86 -4.16 3.72
N PRO A 30 -17.22 -3.21 4.61
CA PRO A 30 -16.61 -1.89 4.68
C PRO A 30 -15.09 -1.97 4.80
N ILE A 31 -14.39 -1.00 4.22
CA ILE A 31 -12.96 -0.81 4.50
C ILE A 31 -12.86 -0.24 5.93
N LYS A 32 -12.30 -1.02 6.84
CA LYS A 32 -12.11 -0.63 8.25
C LYS A 32 -10.63 -0.41 8.50
N PHE A 33 -10.30 0.68 9.19
CA PHE A 33 -8.97 0.96 9.70
C PHE A 33 -8.92 0.73 11.20
N GLY A 34 -7.74 0.36 11.69
CA GLY A 34 -7.45 0.14 13.11
C GLY A 34 -6.00 -0.28 13.28
N SER A 35 -5.52 -0.33 14.52
CA SER A 35 -4.21 -0.93 14.78
C SER A 35 -4.22 -2.42 14.42
N HIS A 36 -3.05 -2.98 14.13
CA HIS A 36 -2.94 -4.41 13.84
C HIS A 36 -3.49 -5.27 14.99
N ALA A 37 -3.20 -4.90 16.24
CA ALA A 37 -3.68 -5.61 17.42
C ALA A 37 -5.21 -5.61 17.54
N GLU A 38 -5.88 -4.52 17.14
CA GLU A 38 -7.34 -4.44 17.17
C GLU A 38 -8.00 -5.24 16.05
N LEU A 39 -7.38 -5.30 14.87
CA LEU A 39 -8.01 -5.85 13.67
C LEU A 39 -7.64 -7.31 13.38
N VAL A 40 -6.47 -7.79 13.83
CA VAL A 40 -6.04 -9.16 13.57
C VAL A 40 -7.07 -10.16 14.15
N GLY A 41 -7.52 -11.10 13.31
CA GLY A 41 -8.54 -12.09 13.70
C GLY A 41 -9.98 -11.55 13.88
N SER A 42 -10.23 -10.26 13.63
CA SER A 42 -11.54 -9.64 13.87
C SER A 42 -12.61 -9.96 12.81
N LEU A 43 -12.23 -10.52 11.67
CA LEU A 43 -13.15 -10.87 10.57
C LEU A 43 -12.66 -12.11 9.83
N ASP A 44 -13.47 -13.16 9.82
CA ASP A 44 -13.14 -14.42 9.18
C ASP A 44 -12.96 -14.26 7.65
N GLY A 45 -11.93 -14.93 7.10
CA GLY A 45 -11.53 -14.80 5.70
C GLY A 45 -10.84 -13.47 5.35
N PHE A 46 -10.45 -12.67 6.33
CA PHE A 46 -9.72 -11.41 6.15
C PHE A 46 -8.48 -11.34 7.06
N GLN A 47 -7.48 -10.60 6.60
CA GLN A 47 -6.25 -10.31 7.32
C GLN A 47 -6.11 -8.80 7.54
N ALA A 48 -5.61 -8.41 8.71
CA ALA A 48 -5.20 -7.04 8.99
C ALA A 48 -3.90 -6.72 8.25
N GLU A 49 -4.01 -6.05 7.11
CA GLU A 49 -2.86 -5.74 6.25
C GLU A 49 -2.17 -4.45 6.68
N HIS A 50 -0.85 -4.53 6.87
CA HIS A 50 -0.03 -3.35 7.12
C HIS A 50 0.04 -2.45 5.89
N ILE A 51 -0.11 -1.15 6.13
CA ILE A 51 0.12 -0.13 5.11
C ILE A 51 1.61 0.20 5.13
N VAL A 52 2.32 -0.21 4.06
CA VAL A 52 3.78 -0.42 4.02
C VAL A 52 4.21 -1.67 4.81
N PRO A 53 5.03 -2.57 4.23
CA PRO A 53 5.47 -3.79 4.90
C PRO A 53 6.23 -3.49 6.19
N THR A 54 5.87 -4.15 7.29
CA THR A 54 6.54 -4.03 8.61
C THR A 54 8.05 -4.15 8.48
N SER A 55 8.53 -5.07 7.66
CA SER A 55 9.95 -5.35 7.47
C SER A 55 10.78 -4.17 6.92
N ALA A 56 10.14 -3.15 6.34
CA ALA A 56 10.81 -1.93 5.89
C ALA A 56 11.23 -1.01 7.05
N PHE A 57 10.56 -1.10 8.20
CA PHE A 57 10.80 -0.26 9.39
C PHE A 57 11.85 -0.85 10.35
N HIS A 58 12.27 -2.10 10.11
CA HIS A 58 13.24 -2.80 10.93
C HIS A 58 14.54 -3.03 10.15
N LYS A 59 15.67 -3.06 10.86
CA LYS A 59 16.97 -3.38 10.26
C LYS A 59 17.01 -4.77 9.63
N SER A 60 16.23 -5.71 10.17
CA SER A 60 16.09 -7.08 9.67
C SER A 60 14.75 -7.67 10.07
N GLY A 61 14.24 -8.62 9.27
CA GLY A 61 13.01 -9.35 9.61
C GLY A 61 11.79 -8.43 9.75
N ARG A 62 10.87 -8.78 10.67
CA ARG A 62 9.64 -8.04 10.98
C ARG A 62 9.61 -7.52 12.44
N GLY A 63 10.77 -7.52 13.10
CA GLY A 63 10.93 -7.28 14.53
C GLY A 63 12.35 -6.82 14.87
N GLY A 64 12.58 -6.41 16.13
CA GLY A 64 13.90 -5.97 16.60
C GLY A 64 14.24 -4.52 16.24
N LYS A 65 15.55 -4.20 16.15
CA LYS A 65 16.07 -2.83 16.01
C LYS A 65 15.46 -2.11 14.80
N LYS A 66 14.99 -0.89 15.01
CA LYS A 66 14.38 -0.04 13.99
C LYS A 66 15.44 0.60 13.10
N VAL A 67 15.05 0.95 11.88
CA VAL A 67 15.83 1.87 11.04
C VAL A 67 15.77 3.27 11.66
N LYS A 68 16.76 4.12 11.37
CA LYS A 68 16.82 5.48 11.92
C LYS A 68 15.58 6.26 11.49
N GLY A 69 14.92 6.95 12.42
CA GLY A 69 13.70 7.72 12.16
C GLY A 69 12.41 6.89 12.15
N CYS A 70 12.48 5.61 12.57
CA CYS A 70 11.34 4.71 12.74
C CYS A 70 11.17 4.24 14.20
N GLU A 71 11.73 4.96 15.16
CA GLU A 71 11.78 4.55 16.56
C GLU A 71 10.37 4.44 17.19
N GLY A 72 9.43 5.29 16.79
CA GLY A 72 8.03 5.22 17.25
C GLY A 72 7.18 4.15 16.55
N TYR A 73 7.69 3.49 15.52
CA TYR A 73 6.93 2.47 14.79
C TYR A 73 6.73 1.22 15.66
N SER A 74 5.48 0.80 15.86
CA SER A 74 5.11 -0.46 16.51
C SER A 74 4.38 -1.38 15.53
N THR A 75 4.75 -2.66 15.46
CA THR A 75 4.05 -3.63 14.60
C THR A 75 2.60 -3.81 15.05
N SER A 76 2.36 -4.00 16.36
CA SER A 76 1.00 -4.14 16.89
C SER A 76 0.19 -2.85 16.81
N GLY A 77 0.84 -1.70 16.99
CA GLY A 77 0.21 -0.38 16.96
C GLY A 77 0.05 0.23 15.56
N ALA A 78 0.69 -0.33 14.53
CA ALA A 78 0.63 0.21 13.17
C ALA A 78 -0.80 0.15 12.63
N THR A 79 -1.23 1.22 11.95
CA THR A 79 -2.51 1.21 11.24
C THR A 79 -2.50 0.16 10.13
N THR A 80 -3.56 -0.62 10.13
CA THR A 80 -3.87 -1.67 9.16
C THR A 80 -5.27 -1.45 8.62
N TRP A 81 -5.61 -2.20 7.57
CA TRP A 81 -7.00 -2.35 7.14
C TRP A 81 -7.28 -3.80 6.76
N MET A 82 -8.55 -4.20 6.89
CA MET A 82 -8.95 -5.58 6.61
C MET A 82 -8.98 -5.84 5.11
N VAL A 83 -8.19 -6.81 4.66
CA VAL A 83 -8.12 -7.29 3.27
C VAL A 83 -8.53 -8.76 3.20
N ARG A 84 -9.18 -9.19 2.13
CA ARG A 84 -9.50 -10.63 1.96
C ARG A 84 -8.22 -11.43 1.95
N ASP A 85 -8.14 -12.37 2.88
CA ASP A 85 -6.99 -13.25 3.05
C ASP A 85 -7.16 -14.48 2.16
N GLY A 86 -6.03 -14.94 1.64
CA GLY A 86 -5.99 -16.22 0.98
C GLY A 86 -4.68 -16.52 0.28
N GLN A 87 -3.66 -15.65 0.34
CA GLN A 87 -2.31 -15.73 -0.28
C GLN A 87 -2.22 -16.24 -1.75
N LYS A 88 -3.34 -16.60 -2.36
CA LYS A 88 -3.53 -17.18 -3.67
C LYS A 88 -3.56 -16.07 -4.71
N ALA A 89 -3.22 -16.43 -5.94
CA ALA A 89 -3.27 -15.52 -7.08
C ALA A 89 -4.66 -14.85 -7.17
N GLY A 90 -4.66 -13.52 -7.32
CA GLY A 90 -5.88 -12.74 -7.48
C GLY A 90 -6.57 -12.31 -6.19
N GLN A 91 -6.08 -12.65 -5.00
CA GLN A 91 -6.60 -12.12 -3.72
C GLN A 91 -6.08 -10.71 -3.42
N GLU A 92 -6.79 -9.98 -2.56
CA GLU A 92 -6.43 -8.60 -2.17
C GLU A 92 -5.02 -8.53 -1.57
N HIS A 93 -4.70 -9.40 -0.60
CA HIS A 93 -3.39 -9.42 0.05
C HIS A 93 -2.23 -9.59 -0.97
N LYS A 94 -2.34 -10.54 -1.90
CA LYS A 94 -1.28 -10.77 -2.90
C LYS A 94 -1.12 -9.58 -3.85
N ARG A 95 -2.23 -8.95 -4.25
CA ARG A 95 -2.23 -7.73 -5.07
C ARG A 95 -1.63 -6.51 -4.36
N LEU A 96 -1.59 -6.52 -3.03
CA LEU A 96 -0.92 -5.49 -2.22
C LEU A 96 0.57 -5.81 -2.03
N THR A 97 0.89 -7.06 -1.68
CA THR A 97 2.27 -7.47 -1.36
C THR A 97 3.17 -7.52 -2.60
N ASP A 98 2.67 -7.99 -3.74
CA ASP A 98 3.50 -8.17 -4.94
C ASP A 98 4.07 -6.83 -5.47
N PRO A 99 3.28 -5.75 -5.63
CA PRO A 99 3.83 -4.44 -6.02
C PRO A 99 4.83 -3.89 -4.99
N MET A 100 4.58 -4.05 -3.69
CA MET A 100 5.53 -3.62 -2.64
C MET A 100 6.86 -4.37 -2.74
N ARG A 101 6.80 -5.67 -3.07
CA ARG A 101 7.99 -6.48 -3.33
C ARG A 101 8.74 -5.98 -4.56
N GLN A 102 8.04 -5.73 -5.66
CA GLN A 102 8.64 -5.22 -6.90
C GLN A 102 9.31 -3.87 -6.67
N PHE A 103 8.67 -2.96 -5.94
CA PHE A 103 9.23 -1.66 -5.57
C PHE A 103 10.50 -1.81 -4.73
N SER A 104 10.49 -2.66 -3.71
CA SER A 104 11.67 -3.00 -2.90
C SER A 104 12.83 -3.53 -3.77
N GLN A 105 12.54 -4.44 -4.69
CA GLN A 105 13.55 -5.05 -5.55
C GLN A 105 14.12 -4.06 -6.56
N MET A 106 13.27 -3.22 -7.15
CA MET A 106 13.70 -2.14 -8.04
C MET A 106 14.63 -1.17 -7.31
N LYS A 107 14.32 -0.80 -6.07
CA LYS A 107 15.18 0.07 -5.25
C LYS A 107 16.49 -0.61 -4.84
N ASP A 108 16.45 -1.91 -4.52
CA ASP A 108 17.66 -2.70 -4.26
C ASP A 108 18.57 -2.78 -5.50
N LEU A 109 18.00 -2.95 -6.71
CA LEU A 109 18.76 -2.94 -7.97
C LEU A 109 19.41 -1.58 -8.25
N ALA A 110 18.75 -0.49 -7.88
CA ALA A 110 19.29 0.87 -7.98
C ALA A 110 20.34 1.18 -6.89
N GLY A 111 20.50 0.33 -5.87
CA GLY A 111 21.35 0.62 -4.72
C GLY A 111 20.80 1.72 -3.81
N GLU A 112 19.50 1.99 -3.88
CA GLU A 112 18.84 3.10 -3.19
C GLU A 112 17.83 2.61 -2.15
N GLU A 113 17.61 3.39 -1.10
CA GLU A 113 16.41 3.31 -0.27
C GLU A 113 15.33 4.27 -0.78
N ALA A 114 14.11 4.15 -0.27
CA ALA A 114 13.01 5.04 -0.61
C ALA A 114 12.40 5.67 0.64
N PRO A 115 12.02 6.97 0.59
CA PRO A 115 11.36 7.62 1.71
C PRO A 115 9.94 7.07 1.89
N LEU A 116 9.41 7.15 3.12
CA LEU A 116 8.05 6.68 3.47
C LEU A 116 6.98 7.19 2.49
N LYS A 117 7.06 8.44 2.03
CA LYS A 117 6.11 9.03 1.07
C LYS A 117 6.03 8.25 -0.25
N ASP A 118 7.12 7.66 -0.72
CA ASP A 118 7.15 6.91 -1.97
C ASP A 118 6.61 5.49 -1.77
N TRP A 119 6.89 4.87 -0.62
CA TRP A 119 6.22 3.64 -0.21
C TRP A 119 4.70 3.80 -0.13
N LEU A 120 4.23 4.91 0.46
CA LEU A 120 2.81 5.22 0.56
C LEU A 120 2.14 5.47 -0.80
N LYS A 121 2.83 6.12 -1.74
CA LYS A 121 2.35 6.28 -3.13
C LYS A 121 2.24 4.94 -3.84
N GLU A 122 3.23 4.07 -3.68
CA GLU A 122 3.20 2.76 -4.31
C GLU A 122 2.10 1.88 -3.69
N TYR A 123 1.90 1.99 -2.36
CA TYR A 123 0.83 1.29 -1.68
C TYR A 123 -0.55 1.74 -2.17
N GLU A 124 -0.76 3.04 -2.41
CA GLU A 124 -1.99 3.57 -3.02
C GLU A 124 -2.30 2.89 -4.36
N LYS A 125 -1.29 2.70 -5.21
CA LYS A 125 -1.45 1.98 -6.49
C LYS A 125 -1.83 0.52 -6.26
N GLY A 126 -1.15 -0.16 -5.33
CA GLY A 126 -1.47 -1.54 -4.94
C GLY A 126 -2.90 -1.67 -4.41
N ALA A 127 -3.33 -0.75 -3.55
CA ALA A 127 -4.69 -0.71 -2.98
C ALA A 127 -5.75 -0.51 -4.06
N LYS A 128 -5.51 0.42 -5.00
CA LYS A 128 -6.37 0.60 -6.18
C LYS A 128 -6.47 -0.67 -7.01
N ASP A 129 -5.36 -1.35 -7.30
CA ASP A 129 -5.38 -2.62 -8.06
C ASP A 129 -6.09 -3.74 -7.31
N ALA A 130 -5.86 -3.86 -6.00
CA ALA A 130 -6.51 -4.84 -5.14
C ALA A 130 -8.03 -4.66 -5.15
N LEU A 131 -8.53 -3.45 -4.85
CA LEU A 131 -9.97 -3.17 -4.83
C LEU A 131 -10.64 -3.32 -6.20
N LYS A 132 -9.88 -3.12 -7.28
CA LYS A 132 -10.37 -3.23 -8.67
C LYS A 132 -10.36 -4.65 -9.20
N LYS A 133 -9.30 -5.43 -8.95
CA LYS A 133 -9.03 -6.69 -9.64
C LYS A 133 -9.01 -7.92 -8.74
N ALA A 134 -9.18 -7.77 -7.43
CA ALA A 134 -9.27 -8.92 -6.55
C ALA A 134 -10.48 -9.81 -6.87
N LYS A 135 -10.36 -11.10 -6.60
CA LYS A 135 -11.41 -12.11 -6.81
C LYS A 135 -11.68 -12.84 -5.48
N PRO A 136 -12.88 -12.72 -4.88
CA PRO A 136 -14.02 -11.93 -5.36
C PRO A 136 -13.80 -10.42 -5.17
N GLN A 137 -14.39 -9.63 -6.06
CA GLN A 137 -14.44 -8.18 -5.89
C GLN A 137 -15.36 -7.82 -4.72
N ARG A 138 -15.01 -6.78 -3.97
CA ARG A 138 -15.95 -6.19 -3.00
C ARG A 138 -17.18 -5.62 -3.72
N LYS A 139 -18.36 -5.85 -3.15
CA LYS A 139 -19.60 -5.23 -3.63
C LYS A 139 -19.62 -3.74 -3.23
N ILE A 140 -20.26 -2.92 -4.04
CA ILE A 140 -20.53 -1.51 -3.73
C ILE A 140 -22.02 -1.38 -3.45
N LYS A 141 -22.36 -0.76 -2.32
CA LYS A 141 -23.74 -0.63 -1.85
C LYS A 141 -24.56 0.30 -2.75
N ASP A 142 -24.08 1.52 -2.97
CA ASP A 142 -24.75 2.48 -3.86
C ASP A 142 -24.33 2.28 -5.32
N LYS A 143 -25.19 1.64 -6.10
CA LYS A 143 -25.00 1.40 -7.55
C LYS A 143 -25.03 2.69 -8.39
N LYS A 144 -25.43 3.84 -7.82
CA LYS A 144 -25.43 5.14 -8.50
C LYS A 144 -24.04 5.80 -8.49
N LEU A 145 -23.10 5.29 -7.70
CA LEU A 145 -21.72 5.77 -7.68
C LEU A 145 -20.90 5.03 -8.73
N ASP A 146 -20.02 5.75 -9.43
CA ASP A 146 -19.05 5.14 -10.32
C ASP A 146 -18.04 4.32 -9.50
N ARG A 147 -17.91 3.05 -9.86
CA ARG A 147 -17.06 2.08 -9.16
C ARG A 147 -15.59 2.49 -9.20
N ASN A 148 -15.10 2.94 -10.35
CA ASN A 148 -13.67 3.26 -10.49
C ASN A 148 -13.32 4.52 -9.69
N SER A 149 -14.16 5.54 -9.75
CA SER A 149 -14.03 6.78 -8.97
C SER A 149 -14.06 6.50 -7.46
N LEU A 150 -14.96 5.62 -7.01
CA LEU A 150 -15.02 5.22 -5.60
C LEU A 150 -13.77 4.44 -5.16
N ILE A 151 -13.26 3.53 -5.99
CA ILE A 151 -12.01 2.80 -5.72
C ILE A 151 -10.81 3.74 -5.64
N ASP A 152 -10.71 4.69 -6.56
CA ASP A 152 -9.63 5.68 -6.58
C ASP A 152 -9.67 6.57 -5.34
N ALA A 153 -10.87 6.98 -4.92
CA ALA A 153 -11.07 7.73 -3.69
C ALA A 153 -10.73 6.89 -2.44
N ALA A 154 -11.11 5.61 -2.40
CA ALA A 154 -10.80 4.72 -1.30
C ALA A 154 -9.28 4.46 -1.15
N ALA A 155 -8.57 4.25 -2.26
CA ALA A 155 -7.12 4.09 -2.25
C ALA A 155 -6.40 5.33 -1.67
N LYS A 156 -6.84 6.53 -2.05
CA LYS A 156 -6.35 7.79 -1.46
C LYS A 156 -6.64 7.87 0.03
N CYS A 157 -7.84 7.50 0.47
CA CYS A 157 -8.20 7.47 1.88
C CYS A 157 -7.33 6.50 2.69
N ILE A 158 -7.03 5.30 2.15
CA ILE A 158 -6.10 4.35 2.77
C ILE A 158 -4.72 4.97 2.94
N ARG A 159 -4.18 5.60 1.89
CA ARG A 159 -2.89 6.29 1.97
C ARG A 159 -2.90 7.41 3.01
N SER A 160 -3.94 8.26 3.00
CA SER A 160 -4.05 9.39 3.94
C SER A 160 -4.18 8.93 5.38
N ALA A 161 -4.97 7.89 5.66
CA ALA A 161 -5.09 7.31 7.00
C ALA A 161 -3.74 6.79 7.52
N ALA A 162 -2.95 6.12 6.67
CA ALA A 162 -1.61 5.69 7.03
C ALA A 162 -0.65 6.86 7.25
N ALA A 163 -0.64 7.85 6.36
CA ALA A 163 0.21 9.04 6.52
C ALA A 163 -0.08 9.78 7.84
N GLU A 164 -1.36 9.95 8.17
CA GLU A 164 -1.80 10.54 9.44
C GLU A 164 -1.39 9.68 10.65
N SER A 165 -1.49 8.35 10.54
CA SER A 165 -1.02 7.44 11.59
C SER A 165 0.49 7.61 11.85
N PHE A 166 1.31 7.61 10.80
CA PHE A 166 2.77 7.77 10.93
C PHE A 166 3.18 9.13 11.51
N ASP A 167 2.45 10.20 11.16
CA ASP A 167 2.70 11.56 11.66
C ASP A 167 2.36 11.71 13.15
N LYS A 168 1.38 10.94 13.65
CA LYS A 168 0.96 10.93 15.06
C LYS A 168 1.77 9.98 15.96
N MET A 169 2.69 9.20 15.41
CA MET A 169 3.56 8.35 16.22
C MET A 169 4.50 9.20 17.09
N ASP A 170 4.97 8.64 18.21
CA ASP A 170 5.96 9.28 19.07
C ASP A 170 7.17 8.36 19.32
N PRO A 171 8.36 8.68 18.79
CA PRO A 171 8.62 9.76 17.83
C PRO A 171 8.00 9.48 16.46
N LYS A 172 7.61 10.54 15.75
CA LYS A 172 6.96 10.45 14.43
C LYS A 172 7.84 9.76 13.40
N VAL A 173 7.21 9.04 12.47
CA VAL A 173 7.89 8.54 11.27
C VAL A 173 7.62 9.51 10.14
N SER A 174 8.61 10.36 9.84
CA SER A 174 8.47 11.40 8.82
C SER A 174 8.25 10.80 7.43
N GLN A 175 7.51 11.52 6.60
CA GLN A 175 7.32 11.22 5.18
C GLN A 175 8.66 11.13 4.41
N ASP A 176 9.71 11.78 4.90
CA ASP A 176 11.06 11.75 4.33
C ASP A 176 11.99 10.71 4.95
N THR A 177 11.53 9.95 5.95
CA THR A 177 12.31 8.88 6.57
C THR A 177 12.58 7.79 5.52
N MET A 178 13.86 7.49 5.27
CA MET A 178 14.29 6.42 4.38
C MET A 178 14.01 5.06 5.02
N LEU A 179 13.29 4.21 4.28
CA LEU A 179 12.96 2.87 4.72
C LEU A 179 13.82 1.84 4.00
N ARG A 180 14.14 0.76 4.71
CA ARG A 180 14.91 -0.36 4.17
C ARG A 180 14.14 -1.04 3.04
N ASN A 181 14.86 -1.60 2.08
CA ASN A 181 14.30 -2.57 1.12
C ASN A 181 14.24 -3.98 1.75
N PRO A 182 13.05 -4.46 2.19
CA PRO A 182 12.96 -5.74 2.88
C PRO A 182 13.13 -6.96 1.98
N TRP A 183 12.87 -6.82 0.68
CA TRP A 183 13.09 -7.88 -0.32
C TRP A 183 14.23 -7.48 -1.24
N LYS A 184 15.28 -8.29 -1.21
CA LYS A 184 16.43 -8.16 -2.10
C LYS A 184 16.06 -8.60 -3.51
N ALA A 185 16.68 -7.96 -4.51
CA ALA A 185 16.59 -8.44 -5.87
C ALA A 185 17.26 -9.82 -5.98
N THR A 186 16.66 -10.69 -6.78
CA THR A 186 17.17 -12.05 -7.04
C THR A 186 18.49 -11.99 -7.80
N LYS A 187 19.23 -13.12 -7.83
CA LYS A 187 20.50 -13.19 -8.58
C LYS A 187 20.25 -12.96 -10.07
N GLU A 188 19.14 -13.51 -10.57
CA GLU A 188 18.69 -13.40 -11.95
C GLU A 188 18.38 -11.94 -12.31
N GLN A 189 17.59 -11.25 -11.48
CA GLN A 189 17.29 -9.81 -11.67
C GLN A 189 18.56 -8.94 -11.66
N LYS A 190 19.54 -9.27 -10.81
CA LYS A 190 20.83 -8.56 -10.76
C LYS A 190 21.67 -8.83 -12.03
N ALA A 191 21.68 -10.08 -12.50
CA ALA A 191 22.38 -10.46 -13.73
C ALA A 191 21.76 -9.78 -14.96
N GLU A 192 20.43 -9.73 -15.06
CA GLU A 192 19.71 -9.03 -16.13
C GLU A 192 20.02 -7.52 -16.14
N ALA A 193 19.99 -6.87 -14.97
CA ALA A 193 20.34 -5.46 -14.85
C ALA A 193 21.79 -5.17 -15.27
N ALA A 194 22.74 -6.04 -14.87
CA ALA A 194 24.14 -5.94 -15.25
C ALA A 194 24.34 -6.11 -16.77
N ALA A 195 23.66 -7.09 -17.38
CA ALA A 195 23.71 -7.33 -18.82
C ALA A 195 23.14 -6.15 -19.62
N ALA A 196 22.01 -5.58 -19.18
CA ALA A 196 21.40 -4.39 -19.80
C ALA A 196 22.34 -3.16 -19.74
N ALA A 197 23.00 -2.93 -18.61
CA ALA A 197 23.97 -1.84 -18.45
C ALA A 197 25.18 -1.99 -19.40
N GLN A 198 25.67 -3.22 -19.61
CA GLN A 198 26.76 -3.49 -20.55
C GLN A 198 26.36 -3.25 -22.02
N GLN A 199 25.11 -3.53 -22.39
CA GLN A 199 24.62 -3.26 -23.75
C GLN A 199 24.46 -1.76 -24.03
N VAL A 200 23.99 -0.97 -23.05
CA VAL A 200 23.89 0.49 -23.17
C VAL A 200 25.29 1.14 -23.25
N GLY A 201 26.26 0.64 -22.46
CA GLY A 201 27.64 1.10 -22.51
C GLY A 201 28.35 0.82 -23.84
N LYS A 202 28.03 -0.31 -24.50
CA LYS A 202 28.55 -0.62 -25.85
C LYS A 202 27.93 0.25 -26.95
N LYS A 203 26.65 0.63 -26.83
CA LYS A 203 25.99 1.55 -27.79
C LYS A 203 26.48 2.99 -27.71
N ARG A 204 26.93 3.45 -26.53
CA ARG A 204 27.50 4.80 -26.34
C ARG A 204 28.96 4.95 -26.77
N LYS A 205 29.64 3.84 -27.10
CA LYS A 205 31.03 3.81 -27.57
C LYS A 205 31.16 3.61 -29.09
N ARG A 206 30.05 3.60 -29.81
CA ARG A 206 29.97 3.61 -31.28
C ARG A 206 29.41 4.95 -31.72
#